data_AF-A0A4Y8CA44-F1
#
_entry.id   AF-A0A4Y8CA44-F1
#
_cell.length_a   1.000
_cell.length_b   1.000
_cell.length_c   1.000
_cell.angle_alpha   90.00
_cell.angle_beta   90.00
_cell.angle_gamma   90.00
#
_symmetry.space_group_name_H-M   'P 1'
#
loop_
_entity.id
_entity.type
_entity.pdbx_description
1 polymer ?
#
loop_
_entity_poly.entity_id
_entity_poly.type
_entity_poly.pdbx_seq_one_letter_code
_entity_poly.pdbx_strand_id
1 'polypeptide(L)'
;HANEEDLGREFELMYKTYSQILQRMGLDFRAVEADSGAIGGSGSKEFMVLAKNGEDDILICENCDYAANVEAAKRAKKTCQDERPEANYASKFHTPNIKTIDSLAQFFKINAFYTIKAVVKKAIYENESKLVVFFIRGSDDLQEIKAQNA
;
A
#
# COMPACT_ATOMS: atom_id res chain seq x y z
N HIS A 1 18.32 21.75 -9.83
CA HIS A 1 17.56 22.94 -9.43
C HIS A 1 18.37 23.77 -8.47
N ALA A 2 18.19 25.09 -8.49
CA ALA A 2 18.96 26.02 -7.68
C ALA A 2 18.61 25.95 -6.18
N ASN A 3 17.36 25.60 -5.86
CA ASN A 3 16.86 25.35 -4.51
C ASN A 3 15.59 24.48 -4.57
N GLU A 4 14.99 24.17 -3.41
CA GLU A 4 13.78 23.35 -3.31
C GLU A 4 12.54 24.01 -3.94
N GLU A 5 12.42 25.33 -3.85
CA GLU A 5 11.33 26.08 -4.49
C GLU A 5 11.42 26.00 -6.03
N ASP A 6 12.63 26.09 -6.59
CA ASP A 6 12.92 25.95 -8.01
C ASP A 6 12.63 24.51 -8.49
N LEU A 7 12.96 23.51 -7.68
CA LEU A 7 12.58 22.11 -7.94
C LEU A 7 11.05 21.96 -7.98
N GLY A 8 10.34 22.47 -6.98
CA GLY A 8 8.87 22.39 -6.94
C GLY A 8 8.21 23.08 -8.13
N ARG A 9 8.72 24.24 -8.54
CA ARG A 9 8.25 24.99 -9.71
C ARG A 9 8.43 24.20 -11.01
N GLU A 10 9.61 23.62 -11.22
CA GLU A 10 9.91 22.82 -12.41
C GLU A 10 9.16 21.48 -12.42
N PHE A 11 8.97 20.85 -11.26
CA PHE A 11 8.14 19.65 -11.12
C PHE A 11 6.69 19.93 -11.53
N GLU A 12 6.10 21.04 -11.08
CA GLU A 12 4.75 21.46 -11.46
C GLU A 12 4.66 21.83 -12.96
N LEU A 13 5.72 22.43 -13.52
CA LEU A 13 5.80 22.71 -14.95
C LEU A 13 5.77 21.40 -15.77
N MET A 14 6.52 20.39 -15.34
CA MET A 14 6.51 19.07 -15.98
C MET A 14 5.16 18.39 -15.82
N TYR A 15 4.56 18.42 -14.63
CA TYR A 15 3.21 17.91 -14.41
C TYR A 15 2.19 18.48 -15.43
N LYS A 16 2.18 19.81 -15.61
CA LYS A 16 1.31 20.48 -16.60
C LYS A 16 1.64 20.10 -18.03
N THR A 17 2.93 20.01 -18.36
CA THR A 17 3.40 19.69 -19.71
C THR A 17 2.96 18.28 -20.13
N TYR A 18 3.20 17.28 -19.28
CA TYR A 18 2.77 15.90 -19.55
C TYR A 18 1.24 15.78 -19.61
N SER A 19 0.52 16.48 -18.72
CA SER A 19 -0.94 16.53 -18.75
C SER A 19 -1.47 17.06 -20.09
N GLN A 20 -0.88 18.15 -20.61
CA GLN A 20 -1.26 18.72 -21.90
C GLN A 20 -0.95 17.78 -23.07
N ILE A 21 0.18 17.08 -23.03
CA ILE A 21 0.56 16.10 -24.06
C ILE A 21 -0.48 14.97 -24.12
N LEU A 22 -0.78 14.35 -22.99
CA LEU A 22 -1.74 13.23 -22.92
C LEU A 22 -3.16 13.68 -23.28
N GLN A 23 -3.57 14.88 -22.87
CA GLN A 23 -4.84 15.47 -23.27
C GLN A 23 -4.91 15.71 -24.78
N ARG A 24 -3.83 16.20 -25.41
CA ARG A 24 -3.76 16.38 -26.88
C ARG A 24 -3.82 15.06 -27.64
N MET A 25 -3.39 13.96 -27.02
CA MET A 25 -3.53 12.61 -27.56
C MET A 25 -4.94 12.03 -27.39
N GLY A 26 -5.84 12.71 -26.65
CA GLY A 26 -7.19 12.24 -26.39
C GLY A 26 -7.24 11.03 -25.45
N LEU A 27 -6.22 10.85 -24.61
CA LEU A 27 -6.15 9.75 -23.65
C LEU A 27 -6.94 10.09 -22.38
N ASP A 28 -7.63 9.09 -21.84
CA ASP A 28 -8.18 9.15 -20.48
C ASP A 28 -7.08 8.74 -19.49
N PHE A 29 -6.60 9.68 -18.69
CA PHE A 29 -5.45 9.46 -17.81
C PHE A 29 -5.62 10.12 -16.45
N ARG A 30 -4.88 9.62 -15.46
CA ARG A 30 -4.73 10.19 -14.14
C ARG A 30 -3.26 10.29 -13.77
N ALA A 31 -2.88 11.44 -13.21
CA ALA A 31 -1.61 11.55 -12.52
C ALA A 31 -1.79 11.08 -11.08
N VAL A 32 -1.06 10.04 -10.70
CA VAL A 32 -1.19 9.36 -9.40
C VAL A 32 0.07 9.57 -8.57
N GLU A 33 -0.07 9.67 -7.25
CA GLU A 33 1.07 9.54 -6.33
C GLU A 33 1.67 8.14 -6.46
N ALA A 34 2.99 8.06 -6.55
CA ALA A 34 3.72 6.81 -6.73
C ALA A 34 4.88 6.70 -5.73
N ASP A 35 5.48 5.51 -5.62
CA ASP A 35 6.68 5.36 -4.83
C ASP A 35 7.87 6.02 -5.54
N SER A 36 8.79 6.62 -4.78
CA SER A 36 10.02 7.19 -5.35
C SER A 36 11.07 6.11 -5.64
N GLY A 37 10.87 4.89 -5.11
CA GLY A 37 11.71 3.73 -5.36
C GLY A 37 13.20 3.98 -5.13
N ALA A 38 14.02 3.36 -5.98
CA ALA A 38 15.48 3.46 -5.93
C ALA A 38 16.04 4.83 -6.37
N ILE A 39 15.24 5.65 -7.06
CA ILE A 39 15.63 7.02 -7.46
C ILE A 39 15.74 7.90 -6.21
N GLY A 40 14.95 7.60 -5.18
CA GLY A 40 14.92 8.37 -3.94
C GLY A 40 14.33 9.76 -4.11
N GLY A 41 14.19 10.49 -3.00
CA GLY A 41 13.61 11.83 -2.96
C GLY A 41 12.20 11.89 -2.39
N SER A 42 11.64 13.10 -2.33
CA SER A 42 10.29 13.39 -1.84
C SER A 42 9.36 13.71 -3.01
N GLY A 43 8.36 12.85 -3.23
CA GLY A 43 7.31 13.06 -4.23
C GLY A 43 7.62 12.43 -5.59
N SER A 44 6.86 11.40 -5.93
CA SER A 44 6.81 10.79 -7.27
C SER A 44 5.38 10.87 -7.80
N LYS A 45 5.26 11.12 -9.11
CA LYS A 45 3.98 11.11 -9.82
C LYS A 45 4.10 10.28 -11.10
N GLU A 46 3.18 9.36 -11.27
CA GLU A 46 3.03 8.55 -12.48
C GLU A 46 1.81 9.00 -13.27
N PHE A 47 1.92 9.03 -14.59
CA PHE A 47 0.78 9.29 -15.48
C PHE A 47 0.23 7.97 -16.00
N MET A 48 -0.93 7.57 -15.49
CA MET A 48 -1.57 6.30 -15.79
C MET A 48 -2.74 6.49 -16.74
N VAL A 49 -2.69 5.86 -17.91
CA VAL A 49 -3.83 5.78 -18.82
C VAL A 49 -4.83 4.76 -18.27
N LEU A 50 -6.09 5.16 -18.15
CA LEU A 50 -7.13 4.32 -17.59
C LEU A 50 -7.52 3.22 -18.58
N ALA A 51 -7.15 1.98 -18.26
CA ALA A 51 -7.45 0.83 -19.08
C ALA A 51 -7.74 -0.39 -18.20
N LYS A 52 -8.71 -1.23 -18.61
CA LYS A 52 -9.08 -2.45 -17.87
C LYS A 52 -7.97 -3.52 -17.86
N ASN A 53 -7.00 -3.39 -18.75
CA ASN A 53 -5.87 -4.29 -18.94
C ASN A 53 -4.54 -3.63 -18.56
N GLY A 54 -4.56 -2.57 -17.75
CA GLY A 54 -3.35 -2.05 -17.12
C GLY A 54 -2.76 -3.07 -16.14
N GLU A 55 -1.44 -3.05 -15.99
CA GLU A 55 -0.73 -3.92 -15.03
C GLU A 55 -0.77 -3.35 -13.61
N ASP A 56 -0.87 -2.03 -13.49
CA ASP A 56 -0.90 -1.32 -12.21
C ASP A 56 -2.31 -1.11 -11.67
N ASP A 57 -2.48 -1.40 -10.39
CA ASP A 57 -3.66 -1.05 -9.62
C ASP A 57 -3.51 0.37 -9.06
N ILE A 58 -4.46 1.24 -9.41
CA ILE A 58 -4.53 2.61 -8.89
C ILE A 58 -5.81 2.83 -8.09
N LEU A 59 -5.68 3.61 -7.02
CA LEU A 59 -6.79 4.06 -6.19
C LEU A 59 -7.15 5.48 -6.61
N ILE A 60 -8.39 5.69 -7.04
CA ILE A 60 -8.92 6.99 -7.45
C ILE A 60 -10.06 7.37 -6.51
N CYS A 61 -10.00 8.57 -5.96
CA CYS A 61 -11.10 9.17 -5.22
C CYS A 61 -12.18 9.66 -6.20
N GLU A 62 -13.41 9.18 -6.05
CA GLU A 62 -14.53 9.64 -6.88
C GLU A 62 -15.00 11.06 -6.51
N ASN A 63 -14.67 11.52 -5.29
CA ASN A 63 -15.19 12.74 -4.68
C ASN A 63 -14.11 13.82 -4.49
N CYS A 64 -12.87 13.57 -4.91
CA CYS A 64 -11.72 14.44 -4.68
C CYS A 64 -10.58 14.15 -5.67
N ASP A 65 -9.55 14.99 -5.67
CA ASP A 65 -8.41 14.86 -6.61
C ASP A 65 -7.36 13.82 -6.17
N TYR A 66 -7.61 13.06 -5.10
CA TYR A 66 -6.67 12.05 -4.62
C TYR A 66 -6.62 10.87 -5.59
N ALA A 67 -5.42 10.56 -6.08
CA ALA A 67 -5.15 9.35 -6.83
C ALA A 67 -3.73 8.85 -6.51
N ALA A 68 -3.56 7.54 -6.33
CA ALA A 68 -2.29 6.94 -5.97
C ALA A 68 -2.17 5.51 -6.50
N ASN A 69 -0.96 5.09 -6.86
CA ASN A 69 -0.64 3.69 -7.01
C ASN A 69 -0.82 2.98 -5.65
N VAL A 70 -1.31 1.72 -5.64
CA VAL A 70 -1.52 0.93 -4.41
C VAL A 70 -0.29 0.91 -3.49
N GLU A 71 0.91 0.94 -4.06
CA GLU A 71 2.18 1.00 -3.33
C GLU A 71 2.42 2.32 -2.59
N ALA A 72 1.91 3.44 -3.09
CA ALA A 72 2.05 4.77 -2.48
C ALA A 72 0.80 5.17 -1.67
N ALA A 73 -0.33 4.52 -1.93
CA ALA A 73 -1.61 4.93 -1.38
C ALA A 73 -1.65 4.88 0.14
N LYS A 74 -2.20 5.94 0.74
CA LYS A 74 -2.37 6.04 2.19
C LYS A 74 -3.72 5.48 2.57
N ARG A 75 -3.76 4.71 3.66
CA ARG A 75 -4.99 4.14 4.22
C ARG A 75 -5.41 4.86 5.49
N ALA A 76 -6.70 5.12 5.62
CA ALA A 76 -7.29 5.48 6.90
C ALA A 76 -7.26 4.27 7.85
N LYS A 77 -7.37 4.55 9.16
CA LYS A 77 -7.48 3.50 10.18
C LYS A 77 -8.76 2.68 9.95
N LYS A 78 -8.60 1.40 9.64
CA LYS A 78 -9.74 0.47 9.51
C LYS A 78 -10.33 0.20 10.90
N THR A 79 -11.64 0.37 11.03
CA THR A 79 -12.45 0.07 12.22
C THR A 79 -13.27 -1.21 12.00
N CYS A 80 -13.73 -1.81 13.09
CA CYS A 80 -14.64 -2.97 13.10
C CYS A 80 -15.79 -2.65 14.03
N GLN A 81 -17.02 -2.95 13.60
CA GLN A 81 -18.23 -2.74 14.39
C GLN A 81 -18.58 -3.96 15.25
N ASP A 82 -17.99 -5.12 14.94
CA ASP A 82 -18.21 -6.33 15.72
C ASP A 82 -17.73 -6.14 17.16
N GLU A 83 -18.35 -6.86 18.07
CA GLU A 83 -17.92 -6.83 19.46
C GLU A 83 -16.50 -7.40 19.57
N ARG A 84 -15.66 -6.71 20.34
CA ARG A 84 -14.29 -7.16 20.55
C ARG A 84 -14.33 -8.48 21.31
N PRO A 85 -13.66 -9.54 20.80
CA PRO A 85 -13.65 -10.82 21.49
C PRO A 85 -12.96 -10.68 22.85
N GLU A 86 -13.60 -11.24 23.87
CA GLU A 86 -13.02 -11.38 25.20
C GLU A 86 -12.05 -12.55 25.20
N ALA A 87 -10.85 -12.33 25.72
CA ALA A 87 -9.85 -13.38 25.85
C ALA A 87 -9.20 -13.29 27.23
N ASN A 88 -9.21 -14.40 27.95
CA ASN A 88 -8.41 -14.57 29.15
C ASN A 88 -6.95 -14.69 28.68
N TYR A 89 -6.08 -13.77 29.12
CA TYR A 89 -4.69 -13.57 28.70
C TYR A 89 -3.94 -14.82 28.17
N ALA A 90 -3.23 -14.64 27.04
CA ALA A 90 -2.15 -15.48 26.47
C ALA A 90 -2.29 -17.02 26.58
N SER A 91 -3.51 -17.56 26.52
CA SER A 91 -3.74 -19.00 26.50
C SER A 91 -3.36 -19.59 25.14
N LYS A 92 -2.68 -20.74 25.14
CA LYS A 92 -2.37 -21.48 23.92
C LYS A 92 -3.54 -22.40 23.58
N PHE A 93 -3.99 -22.37 22.34
CA PHE A 93 -5.04 -23.24 21.82
C PHE A 93 -4.45 -24.22 20.82
N HIS A 94 -4.95 -25.45 20.82
CA HIS A 94 -4.57 -26.45 19.82
C HIS A 94 -5.38 -26.22 18.53
N THR A 95 -4.71 -25.76 17.47
CA THR A 95 -5.32 -25.46 16.15
C THR A 95 -4.74 -26.34 15.04
N PRO A 96 -4.95 -27.67 15.09
CA PRO A 96 -4.37 -28.60 14.12
C PRO A 96 -5.01 -28.36 12.75
N ASN A 97 -4.19 -28.37 11.69
CA ASN A 97 -4.62 -28.19 10.29
C ASN A 97 -5.28 -26.83 9.95
N ILE A 98 -5.30 -25.86 10.86
CA ILE A 98 -5.75 -24.49 10.58
C ILE A 98 -4.56 -23.69 10.05
N LYS A 99 -4.60 -23.31 8.78
CA LYS A 99 -3.46 -22.71 8.06
C LYS A 99 -3.69 -21.29 7.58
N THR A 100 -4.93 -20.83 7.51
CA THR A 100 -5.28 -19.50 7.01
C THR A 100 -5.96 -18.67 8.10
N ILE A 101 -5.86 -17.35 7.97
CA ILE A 101 -6.58 -16.42 8.86
C ILE A 101 -8.08 -16.68 8.81
N ASP A 102 -8.65 -16.94 7.63
CA ASP A 102 -10.09 -17.20 7.50
C ASP A 102 -10.51 -18.45 8.28
N SER A 103 -9.73 -19.54 8.17
CA SER A 103 -10.00 -20.78 8.92
C SER A 103 -9.86 -20.58 10.43
N LEU A 104 -8.93 -19.73 10.88
CA LEU A 104 -8.72 -19.39 12.28
C LEU A 104 -9.87 -18.54 12.83
N ALA A 105 -10.26 -17.51 12.07
CA ALA A 105 -11.36 -16.62 12.40
C ALA A 105 -12.68 -17.40 12.50
N GLN A 106 -12.93 -18.31 11.57
CA GLN A 106 -14.10 -19.19 11.60
C GLN A 106 -14.07 -20.15 12.80
N PHE A 107 -12.92 -20.74 13.11
CA PHE A 107 -12.77 -21.65 14.25
C PHE A 107 -13.13 -20.99 15.59
N PHE A 108 -12.65 -19.77 15.80
CA PHE A 108 -12.96 -18.99 17.02
C PHE A 108 -14.25 -18.18 16.93
N LYS A 109 -14.92 -18.18 15.77
CA LYS A 109 -16.13 -17.38 15.49
C LYS A 109 -15.92 -15.88 15.75
N ILE A 110 -14.77 -15.37 15.34
CA ILE A 110 -14.39 -13.96 15.45
C ILE A 110 -14.16 -13.35 14.07
N ASN A 111 -14.20 -12.03 13.98
CA ASN A 111 -13.78 -11.33 12.77
C ASN A 111 -12.26 -11.45 12.57
N ALA A 112 -11.81 -11.69 11.33
CA ALA A 112 -10.39 -11.68 10.96
C ALA A 112 -9.68 -10.37 11.35
N PHE A 113 -10.43 -9.28 11.49
CA PHE A 113 -9.96 -8.00 12.03
C PHE A 113 -9.28 -8.13 13.41
N TYR A 114 -9.73 -9.05 14.25
CA TYR A 114 -9.17 -9.28 15.60
C TYR A 114 -8.01 -10.27 15.62
N THR A 115 -7.64 -10.82 14.47
CA THR A 115 -6.47 -11.69 14.32
C THR A 115 -5.26 -10.91 13.83
N ILE A 116 -4.06 -11.45 14.04
CA ILE A 116 -2.80 -10.89 13.56
C ILE A 116 -2.14 -11.93 12.66
N LYS A 117 -1.70 -11.48 11.48
CA LYS A 117 -0.91 -12.25 10.51
C LYS A 117 0.55 -11.85 10.69
N ALA A 118 1.42 -12.83 10.93
CA ALA A 118 2.86 -12.65 10.95
C ALA A 118 3.43 -13.05 9.58
N VAL A 119 4.00 -12.11 8.85
CA VAL A 119 4.60 -12.33 7.54
C VAL A 119 6.11 -12.23 7.68
N VAL A 120 6.81 -13.34 7.44
CA VAL A 120 8.27 -13.39 7.50
C VAL A 120 8.84 -13.11 6.12
N LYS A 121 9.74 -12.13 6.02
CA LYS A 121 10.48 -11.78 4.81
C LYS A 121 11.98 -11.83 5.08
N LYS A 122 12.76 -12.15 4.05
CA LYS A 122 14.22 -12.06 4.08
C LYS A 122 14.63 -10.71 3.46
N ALA A 123 15.09 -9.79 4.30
CA ALA A 123 15.67 -8.52 3.84
C ALA A 123 17.11 -8.79 3.36
N ILE A 124 17.45 -8.32 2.17
CA ILE A 124 18.77 -8.47 1.56
C ILE A 124 19.43 -7.09 1.55
N TYR A 125 20.59 -6.99 2.18
CA TYR A 125 21.46 -5.83 2.19
C TYR A 125 22.75 -6.17 1.40
N GLU A 126 23.58 -5.17 1.08
CA GLU A 126 24.78 -5.38 0.25
C GLU A 126 25.70 -6.50 0.76
N ASN A 127 25.84 -6.63 2.09
CA ASN A 127 26.78 -7.55 2.72
C ASN A 127 26.13 -8.61 3.63
N GLU A 128 24.81 -8.55 3.85
CA GLU A 128 24.13 -9.46 4.76
C GLU A 128 22.66 -9.67 4.39
N SER A 129 22.03 -10.67 5.00
CA SER A 129 20.59 -10.83 4.95
C SER A 129 20.02 -11.08 6.33
N LYS A 130 18.88 -10.45 6.62
CA LYS A 130 18.19 -10.58 7.91
C LYS A 130 16.77 -11.08 7.69
N LEU A 131 16.26 -11.86 8.65
CA LEU A 131 14.84 -12.18 8.69
C LEU A 131 14.10 -11.06 9.41
N VAL A 132 13.06 -10.53 8.76
CA VAL A 132 12.18 -9.50 9.27
C VAL A 132 10.78 -10.09 9.38
N VAL A 133 10.09 -9.82 10.49
CA VAL A 133 8.73 -10.29 10.72
C VAL A 133 7.80 -9.09 10.77
N PHE A 134 6.87 -9.01 9.83
CA PHE A 134 5.84 -7.99 9.80
C PHE A 134 4.58 -8.52 10.46
N PHE A 135 4.09 -7.81 11.48
CA PHE A 135 2.80 -8.09 12.11
C PHE A 135 1.74 -7.16 11.53
N ILE A 136 0.81 -7.73 10.78
CA ILE A 136 -0.32 -7.00 10.21
C ILE A 136 -1.63 -7.60 10.71
N ARG A 137 -2.72 -6.86 10.56
CA ARG A 137 -4.04 -7.38 10.88
C ARG A 137 -4.37 -8.55 9.96
N GLY A 138 -5.08 -9.57 10.46
CA GLY A 138 -5.39 -10.75 9.65
C GLY A 138 -6.24 -10.45 8.41
N SER A 139 -7.10 -9.43 8.49
CA SER A 139 -7.92 -8.93 7.38
C SER A 139 -7.17 -8.08 6.34
N ASP A 140 -5.87 -7.91 6.50
CA ASP A 140 -5.05 -7.04 5.66
C ASP A 140 -3.90 -7.87 5.05
N ASP A 141 -3.34 -7.39 3.94
CA ASP A 141 -2.19 -7.98 3.27
C ASP A 141 -0.98 -7.04 3.31
N LEU A 142 0.21 -7.64 3.32
CA LEU A 142 1.46 -6.90 3.35
C LEU A 142 1.74 -6.38 1.95
N GLN A 143 1.73 -5.05 1.78
CA GLN A 143 2.23 -4.44 0.56
C GLN A 143 3.76 -4.40 0.63
N GLU A 144 4.41 -5.00 -0.36
CA GLU A 144 5.86 -5.28 -0.32
C GLU A 144 6.75 -4.04 -0.42
N ILE A 145 6.38 -3.07 -1.25
CA ILE A 145 7.09 -1.79 -1.41
C ILE A 145 7.04 -0.97 -0.11
N LYS A 146 5.86 -0.89 0.52
CA LYS A 146 5.70 -0.26 1.85
C LYS A 146 6.51 -0.98 2.92
N ALA A 147 6.62 -2.30 2.83
CA ALA A 147 7.43 -3.10 3.75
C ALA A 147 8.94 -2.90 3.52
N GLN A 148 9.36 -2.69 2.28
CA GLN A 148 10.74 -2.39 1.91
C GLN A 148 11.17 -0.99 2.36
N ASN A 149 10.23 -0.03 2.34
CA ASN A 149 10.46 1.37 2.73
C ASN A 149 10.29 1.63 4.24
N ALA A 150 9.92 0.63 5.04
CA ALA A 150 9.71 0.71 6.49
C ALA A 150 11.01 0.54 7.29
#